data_AF-A0A1W1HJ75-F1
#
_entry.id   AF-A0A1W1HJ75-F1
#
_cell.length_a   1.000
_cell.length_b   1.000
_cell.length_c   1.000
_cell.angle_alpha   90.00
_cell.angle_beta   90.00
_cell.angle_gamma   90.00
#
_symmetry.space_group_name_H-M   'P 1'
#
loop_
_entity.id
_entity.type
_entity.pdbx_description
1 polymer ?
#
loop_
_entity_poly.entity_id
_entity_poly.type
_entity_poly.pdbx_seq_one_letter_code
_entity_poly.pdbx_strand_id
1 'polypeptide(L)'
;MLEKDGEALLSDPELSRTVSDLRKRINSPASCRVAERMVEEIMKKEKVKNPMDMRAEDFNQSCEHYLREDLRKKQMAEGMTILEEELFQLDLWALFRDPACKDLLFSILEQGSASDFFALNKNSLLDETAKEDVLAKMIQLIVLTVGRNMELPI
;
A
#
# COMPACT_ATOMS: atom_id res chain seq x y z
N MET A 1 15.68 -5.80 38.40
CA MET A 1 15.14 -6.76 39.39
C MET A 1 14.61 -8.00 38.70
N LEU A 2 13.72 -7.89 37.69
CA LEU A 2 13.21 -9.04 36.91
C LEU A 2 14.25 -9.82 36.06
N GLU A 3 15.36 -9.21 35.65
CA GLU A 3 16.40 -9.90 34.85
C GLU A 3 17.28 -10.86 35.65
N LYS A 4 17.55 -10.53 36.91
CA LYS A 4 18.36 -11.39 37.78
C LYS A 4 17.61 -12.65 38.19
N ASP A 5 16.29 -12.59 38.24
CA ASP A 5 15.45 -13.73 38.62
C ASP A 5 15.07 -14.64 37.44
N GLY A 6 15.25 -14.18 36.19
CA GLY A 6 14.91 -14.91 34.95
C GLY A 6 16.13 -15.36 34.13
N GLU A 7 17.33 -15.24 34.66
CA GLU A 7 18.59 -15.48 33.95
C GLU A 7 18.69 -16.92 33.37
N ALA A 8 18.16 -17.90 34.10
CA ALA A 8 18.06 -19.30 33.67
C ALA A 8 17.08 -19.52 32.49
N LEU A 9 16.07 -18.65 32.32
CA LEU A 9 15.14 -18.69 31.17
C LEU A 9 15.77 -18.00 29.95
N LEU A 10 16.64 -17.01 30.15
CA LEU A 10 17.34 -16.30 29.07
C LEU A 10 18.55 -17.05 28.51
N SER A 11 18.94 -18.18 29.13
CA SER A 11 19.96 -19.11 28.61
C SER A 11 19.50 -19.90 27.38
N ASP A 12 18.18 -20.01 27.16
CA ASP A 12 17.65 -20.56 25.91
C ASP A 12 17.72 -19.50 24.80
N PRO A 13 18.43 -19.76 23.69
CA PRO A 13 18.59 -18.80 22.60
C PRO A 13 17.27 -18.34 21.96
N GLU A 14 16.25 -19.20 21.90
CA GLU A 14 14.94 -18.86 21.31
C GLU A 14 14.11 -18.01 22.27
N LEU A 15 14.16 -18.32 23.57
CA LEU A 15 13.46 -17.56 24.60
C LEU A 15 14.10 -16.19 24.81
N SER A 16 15.44 -16.11 24.74
CA SER A 16 16.20 -14.86 24.79
C SER A 16 15.84 -13.90 23.64
N ARG A 17 15.69 -14.42 22.42
CA ARG A 17 15.20 -13.65 21.26
C ARG A 17 13.78 -13.15 21.48
N THR A 18 12.89 -14.03 21.95
CA THR A 18 11.49 -13.68 22.22
C THR A 18 11.36 -12.58 23.28
N VAL A 19 12.12 -12.67 24.37
CA VAL A 19 12.14 -11.63 25.42
C VAL A 19 12.78 -10.35 24.92
N SER A 20 13.82 -10.43 24.09
CA SER A 20 14.43 -9.26 23.44
C SER A 20 13.45 -8.53 22.51
N ASP A 21 12.65 -9.28 21.74
CA ASP A 21 11.66 -8.70 20.85
C ASP A 21 10.45 -8.13 21.62
N LEU A 22 9.98 -8.79 22.67
CA LEU A 22 8.99 -8.22 23.59
C LEU A 22 9.50 -6.93 24.24
N ARG A 23 10.78 -6.91 24.62
CA ARG A 23 11.43 -5.73 25.19
C ARG A 23 11.57 -4.60 24.19
N LYS A 24 11.91 -4.88 22.93
CA LYS A 24 11.90 -3.89 21.85
C LYS A 24 10.50 -3.32 21.63
N ARG A 25 9.46 -4.16 21.72
CA ARG A 25 8.06 -3.71 21.59
C ARG A 25 7.60 -2.82 22.76
N ILE A 26 8.03 -3.13 23.98
CA ILE A 26 7.72 -2.34 25.19
C ILE A 26 8.52 -1.02 25.20
N ASN A 27 9.81 -1.06 24.85
CA ASN A 27 10.71 0.09 24.96
C ASN A 27 10.76 0.95 23.69
N SER A 28 10.20 0.48 22.58
CA SER A 28 10.11 1.23 21.33
C SER A 28 8.73 1.03 20.69
N PRO A 29 7.67 1.61 21.29
CA PRO A 29 6.30 1.55 20.75
C PRO A 29 6.23 2.04 19.30
N ALA A 30 7.04 3.06 18.99
CA ALA A 30 7.27 3.62 17.65
C ALA A 30 7.84 2.65 16.59
N SER A 31 8.14 1.39 16.93
CA SER A 31 8.44 0.32 15.97
C SER A 31 7.25 -0.63 15.71
N CYS A 32 6.22 -0.57 16.55
CA CYS A 32 4.88 -1.16 16.36
C CYS A 32 3.91 -0.17 15.66
N ARG A 33 4.43 0.68 14.76
CA ARG A 33 3.69 1.76 14.07
C ARG A 33 2.39 1.31 13.43
N VAL A 34 2.33 0.08 12.92
CA VAL A 34 1.13 -0.38 12.20
C VAL A 34 -0.04 -0.59 13.17
N ALA A 35 0.21 -1.26 14.30
CA ALA A 35 -0.82 -1.50 15.31
C ALA A 35 -1.24 -0.20 16.00
N GLU A 36 -0.29 0.69 16.32
CA GLU A 36 -0.60 1.99 16.91
C GLU A 36 -1.39 2.90 15.97
N ARG A 37 -0.95 3.02 14.70
CA ARG A 37 -1.69 3.82 13.70
C ARG A 37 -3.10 3.26 13.46
N MET A 38 -3.25 1.94 13.45
CA MET A 38 -4.56 1.31 13.33
C MET A 38 -5.46 1.66 14.52
N VAL A 39 -4.95 1.55 15.75
CA VAL A 39 -5.67 1.95 16.97
C VAL A 39 -6.04 3.44 16.92
N GLU A 40 -5.11 4.32 16.54
CA GLU A 40 -5.34 5.76 16.41
C GLU A 40 -6.43 6.09 15.38
N GLU A 41 -6.40 5.47 14.20
CA GLU A 41 -7.40 5.70 13.15
C GLU A 41 -8.78 5.18 13.56
N ILE A 42 -8.85 4.03 14.24
CA ILE A 42 -10.11 3.51 14.79
C ILE A 42 -10.66 4.46 15.85
N MET A 43 -9.83 4.87 16.80
CA MET A 43 -10.23 5.80 17.86
C MET A 43 -10.71 7.14 17.30
N LYS A 44 -10.05 7.64 16.25
CA LYS A 44 -10.45 8.87 15.55
C LYS A 44 -11.80 8.70 14.84
N LYS A 45 -12.05 7.55 14.21
CA LYS A 45 -13.31 7.23 13.51
C LYS A 45 -14.48 7.11 14.50
N GLU A 46 -14.25 6.42 15.60
CA GLU A 46 -15.23 6.16 16.66
C GLU A 46 -15.34 7.31 17.68
N LYS A 47 -14.50 8.35 17.53
CA LYS A 47 -14.44 9.56 18.38
C LYS A 47 -14.22 9.28 19.86
N VAL A 48 -13.46 8.23 20.17
CA VAL A 48 -13.07 7.85 21.55
C VAL A 48 -11.61 8.20 21.81
N LYS A 49 -11.30 8.51 23.08
CA LYS A 49 -9.95 8.92 23.51
C LYS A 49 -9.12 7.79 24.10
N ASN A 50 -9.75 6.67 24.45
CA ASN A 50 -9.08 5.47 24.94
C ASN A 50 -9.76 4.24 24.30
N PRO A 51 -9.02 3.30 23.68
CA PRO A 51 -9.62 2.13 23.06
C PRO A 51 -10.31 1.21 24.09
N MET A 52 -9.92 1.29 25.37
CA MET A 52 -10.58 0.54 26.46
C MET A 52 -11.96 1.08 26.82
N ASP A 53 -12.34 2.26 26.32
CA ASP A 53 -13.70 2.81 26.51
C ASP A 53 -14.71 2.16 25.54
N MET A 54 -14.23 1.35 24.58
CA MET A 54 -15.07 0.61 23.63
C MET A 54 -15.33 -0.81 24.12
N ARG A 55 -16.48 -1.38 23.74
CA ARG A 55 -16.68 -2.83 23.89
C ARG A 55 -15.73 -3.55 22.92
N ALA A 56 -15.21 -4.69 23.36
CA ALA A 56 -14.26 -5.48 22.56
C ALA A 56 -14.83 -5.89 21.20
N GLU A 57 -16.12 -6.22 21.13
CA GLU A 57 -16.81 -6.56 19.88
C GLU A 57 -16.83 -5.39 18.89
N ASP A 58 -17.20 -4.19 19.36
CA ASP A 58 -17.26 -2.98 18.53
C ASP A 58 -15.86 -2.61 18.03
N PHE A 59 -14.86 -2.67 18.92
CA PHE A 59 -13.47 -2.42 18.54
C PHE A 59 -12.96 -3.39 17.48
N ASN A 60 -13.23 -4.70 17.64
CA ASN A 60 -12.84 -5.72 16.66
C ASN A 60 -13.53 -5.52 15.30
N GLN A 61 -14.81 -5.17 15.30
CA GLN A 61 -15.54 -4.88 14.06
C GLN A 61 -14.94 -3.67 13.33
N SER A 62 -14.61 -2.60 14.06
CA SER A 62 -13.95 -1.42 13.49
C SER A 62 -12.54 -1.74 12.98
N CYS A 63 -11.80 -2.63 13.67
CA CYS A 63 -10.51 -3.14 13.21
C CYS A 63 -10.62 -3.86 11.87
N GLU A 64 -11.55 -4.81 11.75
CA GLU A 64 -11.75 -5.59 10.53
C GLU A 64 -12.15 -4.70 9.36
N HIS A 65 -13.06 -3.76 9.59
CA HIS A 65 -13.47 -2.80 8.57
C HIS A 65 -12.30 -1.91 8.13
N TYR A 66 -11.51 -1.38 9.08
CA TYR A 66 -10.34 -0.56 8.75
C TYR A 66 -9.33 -1.34 7.91
N LEU A 67 -9.03 -2.59 8.27
CA LEU A 67 -8.07 -3.42 7.55
C LEU A 67 -8.56 -3.81 6.15
N ARG A 68 -9.85 -4.16 6.01
CA ARG A 68 -10.42 -4.62 4.73
C ARG A 68 -10.68 -3.49 3.75
N GLU A 69 -11.18 -2.36 4.24
CA GLU A 69 -11.66 -1.27 3.38
C GLU A 69 -10.73 -0.07 3.43
N ASP A 70 -10.58 0.56 4.59
CA ASP A 70 -9.94 1.86 4.71
C ASP A 70 -8.44 1.79 4.34
N LEU A 71 -7.72 0.81 4.90
CA LEU A 71 -6.29 0.61 4.64
C LEU A 71 -6.05 0.20 3.18
N ARG A 72 -6.87 -0.70 2.64
CA ARG A 72 -6.80 -1.12 1.23
C ARG A 72 -6.96 0.07 0.29
N LYS A 73 -8.01 0.86 0.46
CA LYS A 73 -8.27 2.05 -0.37
C LYS A 73 -7.13 3.06 -0.28
N LYS A 74 -6.60 3.27 0.92
CA LYS A 74 -5.44 4.15 1.13
C LYS A 74 -4.21 3.65 0.39
N GLN A 75 -3.87 2.37 0.52
CA GLN A 75 -2.71 1.79 -0.16
C GLN A 75 -2.88 1.77 -1.67
N MET A 76 -4.09 1.52 -2.18
CA MET A 76 -4.39 1.63 -3.61
C MET A 76 -4.21 3.07 -4.10
N ALA A 77 -4.70 4.08 -3.36
CA ALA A 77 -4.53 5.48 -3.72
C ALA A 77 -3.05 5.92 -3.71
N GLU A 78 -2.27 5.45 -2.74
CA GLU A 78 -0.82 5.66 -2.69
C GLU A 78 -0.13 5.02 -3.91
N GLY A 79 -0.42 3.75 -4.21
CA GLY A 79 0.12 3.06 -5.38
C GLY A 79 -0.31 3.71 -6.72
N MET A 80 -1.53 4.23 -6.80
CA MET A 80 -2.02 4.95 -7.98
C MET A 80 -1.30 6.28 -8.22
N THR A 81 -0.87 6.96 -7.16
CA THR A 81 -0.05 8.17 -7.30
C THR A 81 1.29 7.84 -7.94
N ILE A 82 1.92 6.74 -7.52
CA ILE A 82 3.18 6.26 -8.13
C ILE A 82 2.95 5.89 -9.60
N LEU A 83 1.87 5.15 -9.90
CA LEU A 83 1.55 4.75 -11.26
C LEU A 83 1.29 5.97 -12.17
N GLU A 84 0.63 7.01 -11.67
CA GLU A 84 0.39 8.25 -12.41
C GLU A 84 1.69 8.90 -12.87
N GLU A 85 2.69 8.98 -11.99
CA GLU A 85 4.02 9.51 -12.32
C GLU A 85 4.72 8.66 -13.38
N GLU A 86 4.65 7.33 -13.26
CA GLU A 86 5.22 6.40 -14.24
C GLU A 86 4.57 6.50 -15.62
N LEU A 87 3.24 6.64 -15.69
CA LEU A 87 2.51 6.81 -16.96
C LEU A 87 2.81 8.15 -17.61
N PHE A 88 2.99 9.22 -16.82
CA PHE A 88 3.46 10.50 -17.34
C PHE A 88 4.87 10.38 -17.94
N GLN A 89 5.78 9.67 -17.28
CA GLN A 89 7.09 9.37 -17.86
C GLN A 89 6.99 8.49 -19.11
N LEU A 90 6.02 7.59 -19.19
CA LEU A 90 5.79 6.77 -20.38
C LEU A 90 5.37 7.64 -21.58
N ASP A 91 4.44 8.57 -21.37
CA ASP A 91 3.96 9.49 -22.41
C ASP A 91 5.08 10.40 -22.94
N LEU A 92 5.90 10.98 -22.05
CA LEU A 92 7.05 11.79 -22.45
C LEU A 92 8.04 11.00 -23.32
N TRP A 93 8.28 9.74 -22.97
CA TRP A 93 9.22 8.91 -23.72
C TRP A 93 8.70 8.52 -25.09
N ALA A 94 7.42 8.15 -25.20
CA ALA A 94 6.78 7.88 -26.48
C ALA A 94 6.79 9.10 -27.40
N LEU A 95 6.68 10.31 -26.85
CA LEU A 95 6.74 11.55 -27.63
C LEU A 95 8.15 11.87 -28.15
N PHE A 96 9.19 11.67 -27.33
CA PHE A 96 10.52 12.25 -27.60
C PHE A 96 11.63 11.25 -27.94
N ARG A 97 11.49 9.96 -27.60
CA ARG A 97 12.61 9.01 -27.62
C ARG A 97 12.36 7.72 -28.39
N ASP A 98 11.13 7.20 -28.37
CA ASP A 98 10.87 5.89 -28.94
C ASP A 98 9.55 5.83 -29.74
N PRO A 99 9.64 5.87 -31.09
CA PRO A 99 8.48 5.67 -31.96
C PRO A 99 7.79 4.31 -31.78
N ALA A 100 8.52 3.24 -31.43
CA ALA A 100 7.92 1.93 -31.23
C ALA A 100 7.04 1.91 -29.97
N CYS A 101 7.51 2.55 -28.89
CA CYS A 101 6.70 2.76 -27.68
C CYS A 101 5.43 3.57 -27.98
N LYS A 102 5.53 4.59 -28.84
CA LYS A 102 4.35 5.36 -29.29
C LYS A 102 3.34 4.50 -30.04
N ASP A 103 3.80 3.64 -30.95
CA ASP A 103 2.92 2.74 -31.69
C ASP A 103 2.25 1.70 -30.77
N LEU A 104 2.99 1.19 -29.77
CA LEU A 104 2.45 0.30 -28.76
C LEU A 104 1.38 0.99 -27.89
N LEU A 105 1.64 2.20 -27.39
CA LEU A 105 0.64 2.99 -26.67
C LEU A 105 -0.61 3.25 -27.51
N PHE A 106 -0.42 3.59 -28.78
CA PHE A 106 -1.53 3.79 -29.71
C PHE A 106 -2.32 2.49 -29.92
N SER A 107 -1.67 1.33 -29.97
CA SER A 107 -2.35 0.03 -30.10
C SER A 107 -3.18 -0.35 -28.86
N ILE A 108 -2.77 0.10 -27.67
CA ILE A 108 -3.46 -0.18 -26.40
C ILE A 108 -4.63 0.77 -26.19
N LEU A 109 -4.41 2.06 -26.41
CA LEU A 109 -5.37 3.11 -26.04
C LEU A 109 -6.27 3.52 -27.20
N GLU A 110 -5.87 3.24 -28.44
CA GLU A 110 -6.46 3.69 -29.71
C GLU A 110 -6.38 5.23 -29.91
N GLN A 111 -6.51 6.00 -28.83
CA GLN A 111 -6.44 7.44 -28.80
C GLN A 111 -6.07 7.97 -27.40
N GLY A 112 -5.49 9.17 -27.35
CA GLY A 112 -5.12 9.83 -26.11
C GLY A 112 -3.79 9.35 -25.52
N SER A 113 -3.45 9.91 -24.36
CA SER A 113 -2.25 9.56 -23.60
C SER A 113 -2.56 8.55 -22.50
N ALA A 114 -1.53 7.86 -21.99
CA ALA A 114 -1.70 6.95 -20.86
C ALA A 114 -2.12 7.72 -19.59
N SER A 115 -1.61 8.93 -19.41
CA SER A 115 -1.98 9.83 -18.31
C SER A 115 -3.45 10.23 -18.37
N ASP A 116 -3.97 10.61 -19.54
CA ASP A 116 -5.38 10.98 -19.71
C ASP A 116 -6.29 9.78 -19.46
N PHE A 117 -5.94 8.61 -20.01
CA PHE A 117 -6.68 7.38 -19.81
C PHE A 117 -6.75 7.01 -18.32
N PHE A 118 -5.62 7.12 -17.61
CA PHE A 118 -5.56 6.84 -16.19
C PHE A 118 -6.40 7.83 -15.37
N ALA A 119 -6.26 9.13 -15.63
CA ALA A 119 -7.00 10.17 -14.92
C ALA A 119 -8.53 9.99 -15.06
N LEU A 120 -9.01 9.60 -16.24
CA LEU A 120 -10.43 9.33 -16.49
C LEU A 120 -10.96 8.11 -15.72
N ASN A 121 -10.10 7.10 -15.47
CA ASN A 121 -10.51 5.83 -14.89
C ASN A 121 -10.11 5.65 -13.42
N LYS A 122 -9.28 6.54 -12.86
CA LYS A 122 -8.71 6.46 -11.51
C LYS A 122 -9.75 6.15 -10.43
N ASN A 123 -10.86 6.89 -10.41
CA ASN A 123 -11.90 6.69 -9.41
C ASN A 123 -12.59 5.33 -9.58
N SER A 124 -12.88 4.91 -10.82
CA SER A 124 -13.49 3.60 -11.07
C SER A 124 -12.58 2.44 -10.67
N LEU A 125 -11.27 2.63 -10.76
CA LEU A 125 -10.28 1.65 -10.29
C LEU A 125 -10.21 1.61 -8.75
N LEU A 126 -10.27 2.76 -8.08
CA LEU A 126 -10.28 2.83 -6.60
C LEU A 126 -11.56 2.27 -6.00
N ASP A 127 -12.68 2.47 -6.68
CA ASP A 127 -14.00 2.01 -6.25
C ASP A 127 -14.33 0.60 -6.73
N GLU A 128 -13.41 -0.08 -7.42
CA GLU A 128 -13.58 -1.43 -7.97
C GLU A 128 -14.80 -1.56 -8.90
N THR A 129 -15.11 -0.50 -9.64
CA THR A 129 -16.22 -0.41 -10.61
C THR A 129 -15.75 -0.31 -12.07
N ALA A 130 -14.44 -0.37 -12.29
CA ALA A 130 -13.85 -0.34 -13.63
C ALA A 130 -14.34 -1.53 -14.48
N LYS A 131 -14.61 -1.27 -15.76
CA LYS A 131 -15.02 -2.30 -16.72
C LYS A 131 -13.82 -3.17 -17.12
N GLU A 132 -14.11 -4.37 -17.61
CA GLU A 132 -13.09 -5.32 -18.08
C GLU A 132 -12.11 -4.71 -19.11
N ASP A 133 -12.61 -3.95 -20.09
CA ASP A 133 -11.75 -3.25 -21.08
C ASP A 133 -10.77 -2.28 -20.40
N VAL A 134 -11.23 -1.55 -19.38
CA VAL A 134 -10.38 -0.61 -18.64
C VAL A 134 -9.30 -1.37 -17.89
N LEU A 135 -9.65 -2.48 -17.22
CA LEU A 135 -8.70 -3.31 -16.49
C LEU A 135 -7.67 -3.95 -17.44
N ALA A 136 -8.10 -4.46 -18.60
CA ALA A 136 -7.21 -5.04 -19.59
C ALA A 136 -6.17 -4.02 -20.09
N LYS A 137 -6.62 -2.81 -20.44
CA LYS A 137 -5.73 -1.71 -20.84
C LYS A 137 -4.79 -1.30 -19.72
N MET A 138 -5.27 -1.20 -18.48
CA MET A 138 -4.41 -0.90 -17.33
C MET A 138 -3.33 -1.95 -17.09
N ILE A 139 -3.65 -3.24 -17.21
CA ILE A 139 -2.67 -4.33 -17.09
C ILE A 139 -1.60 -4.19 -18.18
N GLN A 140 -2.01 -3.93 -19.43
CA GLN A 140 -1.08 -3.75 -20.55
C GLN A 140 -0.15 -2.55 -20.32
N LEU A 141 -0.68 -1.43 -19.83
CA LEU A 141 0.12 -0.25 -19.49
C LEU A 141 1.12 -0.54 -18.37
N ILE A 142 0.71 -1.26 -17.31
CA ILE A 142 1.62 -1.64 -16.21
C ILE A 142 2.74 -2.54 -16.74
N VAL A 143 2.42 -3.54 -17.57
CA VAL A 143 3.42 -4.42 -18.17
C VAL A 143 4.40 -3.63 -19.04
N LEU A 144 3.92 -2.66 -19.81
CA LEU A 144 4.75 -1.80 -20.63
C LEU A 144 5.69 -0.93 -19.79
N THR A 145 5.19 -0.32 -18.72
CA THR A 145 6.00 0.46 -17.76
C THR A 145 7.06 -0.41 -17.10
N VAL A 146 6.70 -1.60 -16.62
CA VAL A 146 7.62 -2.51 -15.93
C VAL A 146 8.67 -3.09 -16.88
N GLY A 147 8.26 -3.53 -18.07
CA GLY A 147 9.18 -4.03 -19.10
C GLY A 147 10.23 -3.00 -19.48
N ARG A 148 9.81 -1.74 -19.65
CA ARG A 148 10.72 -0.62 -19.91
C ARG A 148 11.71 -0.41 -18.75
N ASN A 149 11.24 -0.42 -17.50
CA ASN A 149 12.11 -0.22 -16.35
C ASN A 149 13.15 -1.34 -16.18
N MET A 150 12.92 -2.52 -16.76
CA MET A 150 13.93 -3.59 -16.81
C MET A 150 14.95 -3.42 -17.95
N GLU A 151 14.59 -2.78 -19.07
CA GLU A 151 15.50 -2.54 -20.20
C GLU A 151 16.45 -1.34 -19.98
N LEU A 152 16.12 -0.46 -19.03
CA LEU A 152 16.93 0.71 -18.68
C LEU A 152 17.31 0.66 -17.19
N PRO A 153 18.47 0.08 -16.82
CA PRO A 153 19.03 0.33 -15.50
C PRO A 153 19.40 1.81 -15.41
N ILE A 154 18.97 2.46 -14.34
CA ILE A 154 19.36 3.83 -13.95
C ILE A 154 20.89 3.95 -13.92
#